data_AF-A0A2P4PWS3-F1
#
_entry.id   AF-A0A2P4PWS3-F1
#
_cell.length_a   1.000
_cell.length_b   1.000
_cell.length_c   1.000
_cell.angle_alpha   90.00
_cell.angle_beta   90.00
_cell.angle_gamma   90.00
#
_symmetry.space_group_name_H-M   'P 1'
#
loop_
_entity.id
_entity.type
_entity.pdbx_description
1 polymer ?
#
loop_
_entity_poly.entity_id
_entity_poly.type
_entity_poly.pdbx_seq_one_letter_code
_entity_poly.pdbx_strand_id
1 'polypeptide(L)'
;MAPEILRKKPYTPASDIYSFSMIMWEFTSGIPPFKNEAHDHHLILSICKGERPEIAKNTPKCYIDLMKKCWNLDPLNRPTIAMLEYTISAWIMCINEYYEINRDGNYEY
;
A
#
# COMPACT_ATOMS: atom_id res chain seq x y z
N MET A 1 1.05 5.18 10.83
CA MET A 1 1.31 6.62 10.55
C MET A 1 2.63 6.77 9.79
N ALA A 2 2.75 7.84 9.00
CA ALA A 2 3.98 8.11 8.25
C ALA A 2 5.18 8.47 9.16
N PRO A 3 6.42 8.04 8.81
CA PRO A 3 7.62 8.26 9.62
C PRO A 3 7.92 9.72 9.95
N GLU A 4 7.60 10.65 9.05
CA GLU A 4 7.80 12.09 9.27
C GLU A 4 6.80 12.65 10.30
N ILE A 5 5.55 12.16 10.30
CA ILE A 5 4.52 12.56 11.26
C ILE A 5 4.85 12.03 12.65
N LEU A 6 5.31 10.78 12.74
CA LEU A 6 5.81 10.19 13.97
C LEU A 6 6.99 10.98 14.57
N ARG A 7 7.79 11.64 13.72
CA ARG A 7 8.87 12.55 14.12
C ARG A 7 8.41 13.99 14.38
N LYS A 8 7.10 14.23 14.46
CA LYS A 8 6.50 15.56 14.66
C LYS A 8 6.85 16.58 13.56
N LYS A 9 7.17 16.12 12.35
CA LYS A 9 7.27 17.02 11.19
C LYS A 9 5.88 17.40 10.68
N PRO A 10 5.75 18.50 9.92
CA PRO A 10 4.48 18.91 9.35
C PRO A 10 3.86 17.81 8.48
N TYR A 11 2.54 17.74 8.55
CA TYR A 11 1.75 16.90 7.67
C TYR A 11 1.78 17.39 6.23
N THR A 12 1.78 16.44 5.30
CA THR A 12 1.78 16.70 3.86
C THR A 12 0.89 15.67 3.16
N PRO A 13 0.45 15.93 1.91
CA PRO A 13 -0.25 14.92 1.11
C PRO A 13 0.55 13.61 0.96
N ALA A 14 1.89 13.66 0.95
CA ALA A 14 2.72 12.45 0.92
C ALA A 14 2.57 11.58 2.18
N SER A 15 2.18 12.16 3.31
CA SER A 15 1.86 11.43 4.55
C SER A 15 0.55 10.64 4.43
N ASP A 16 -0.42 11.13 3.65
CA ASP A 16 -1.63 10.36 3.31
C ASP A 16 -1.30 9.18 2.41
N ILE A 17 -0.45 9.39 1.41
CA ILE A 17 -0.01 8.32 0.51
C ILE A 17 0.66 7.19 1.29
N TYR A 18 1.45 7.53 2.31
CA TYR A 18 1.97 6.52 3.24
C TYR A 18 0.85 5.82 4.00
N SER A 19 -0.13 6.55 4.53
CA SER A 19 -1.22 5.94 5.30
C SER A 19 -2.09 5.04 4.41
N PHE A 20 -2.29 5.41 3.15
CA PHE A 20 -2.98 4.59 2.15
C PHE A 20 -2.26 3.26 1.89
N SER A 21 -0.93 3.25 1.90
CA SER A 21 -0.18 1.98 1.78
C SER A 21 -0.43 1.00 2.93
N MET A 22 -0.76 1.50 4.13
CA MET A 22 -1.09 0.66 5.27
C MET A 22 -2.47 0.03 5.08
N ILE A 23 -3.41 0.77 4.49
CA ILE A 23 -4.73 0.27 4.09
C ILE A 23 -4.57 -0.77 2.97
N MET A 24 -3.72 -0.50 1.96
CA MET A 24 -3.40 -1.47 0.91
C MET A 24 -2.86 -2.77 1.50
N TRP A 25 -1.93 -2.66 2.47
CA TRP A 25 -1.39 -3.83 3.15
C TRP A 25 -2.46 -4.60 3.91
N GLU A 26 -3.30 -3.91 4.68
CA GLU A 26 -4.41 -4.49 5.45
C GLU A 26 -5.41 -5.22 4.55
N PHE A 27 -5.71 -4.70 3.35
CA PHE A 27 -6.54 -5.41 2.37
C PHE A 27 -5.97 -6.76 1.95
N THR A 28 -4.63 -6.87 1.87
CA THR A 28 -3.98 -8.11 1.44
C THR A 28 -3.75 -9.11 2.58
N SER A 29 -3.59 -8.62 3.81
CA SER A 29 -3.32 -9.47 4.98
C SER A 29 -4.59 -9.83 5.75
N GLY A 30 -5.66 -9.05 5.63
CA GLY A 30 -6.89 -9.20 6.39
C GLY A 30 -6.75 -8.88 7.89
N ILE A 31 -5.63 -8.26 8.30
CA ILE A 31 -5.36 -7.89 9.70
C ILE A 31 -4.75 -6.50 9.80
N PRO A 32 -4.85 -5.83 10.96
CA PRO A 32 -4.19 -4.54 11.17
C PRO A 32 -2.66 -4.61 11.04
N PRO A 33 -2.00 -3.59 10.45
CA PRO A 33 -0.54 -3.49 10.42
C PRO A 33 0.05 -3.58 11.82
N PHE A 34 1.11 -4.37 11.98
CA PHE A 34 1.81 -4.55 13.27
C PHE A 34 0.93 -5.09 14.42
N LYS A 35 -0.14 -5.86 14.11
CA LYS A 35 -1.06 -6.45 15.09
C LYS A 35 -0.40 -7.10 16.32
N ASN A 36 0.76 -7.74 16.13
CA ASN A 36 1.45 -8.50 17.18
C ASN A 36 2.51 -7.68 17.92
N GLU A 37 2.72 -6.42 17.54
CA GLU A 37 3.71 -5.53 18.16
C GLU A 37 3.06 -4.65 19.23
N ALA A 38 3.82 -4.29 20.26
CA ALA A 38 3.38 -3.26 21.19
C ALA A 38 3.37 -1.91 20.48
N HIS A 39 2.24 -1.18 20.57
CA HIS A 39 2.10 0.17 20.00
C HIS A 39 2.77 1.23 20.88
N ASP A 40 4.08 1.12 21.06
CA ASP A 40 4.88 1.95 21.95
C ASP A 40 5.96 2.76 21.19
N HIS A 41 6.84 3.41 21.94
CA HIS A 41 7.95 4.18 21.37
C HIS A 41 8.96 3.32 20.60
N HIS A 42 9.12 2.04 20.92
CA HIS A 42 10.02 1.16 20.19
C HIS A 42 9.51 0.91 18.77
N LEU A 43 8.21 0.61 18.63
CA LEU A 43 7.60 0.46 17.31
C LEU A 43 7.69 1.74 16.48
N ILE A 44 7.45 2.90 17.10
CA ILE A 44 7.60 4.21 16.43
C ILE A 44 9.03 4.37 15.87
N LEU A 45 10.04 4.03 16.66
CA LEU A 45 11.45 4.10 16.25
C LEU A 45 11.76 3.10 15.12
N SER A 46 11.23 1.89 15.18
CA SER A 46 11.40 0.86 14.13
C SER A 46 10.79 1.33 12.81
N ILE A 47 9.55 1.83 12.81
CA ILE A 47 8.90 2.38 11.61
C ILE A 47 9.72 3.54 11.02
N CYS A 48 10.22 4.41 11.89
CA CYS A 48 11.11 5.51 11.52
C CYS A 48 12.41 5.03 10.87
N LYS A 49 12.93 3.87 11.25
CA LYS A 49 14.14 3.24 10.69
C LYS A 49 13.89 2.44 9.41
N GLY A 50 12.63 2.26 9.02
CA GLY A 50 12.28 1.55 7.79
C GLY A 50 11.57 0.21 8.00
N GLU A 51 11.21 -0.14 9.25
CA GLU A 51 10.41 -1.33 9.54
C GLU A 51 9.08 -1.28 8.78
N ARG A 52 8.69 -2.39 8.14
CA ARG A 52 7.43 -2.53 7.40
C ARG A 52 6.79 -3.87 7.74
N PRO A 53 5.45 -3.98 7.69
CA PRO A 53 4.77 -5.26 7.88
C PRO A 53 5.19 -6.30 6.83
N GLU A 54 5.17 -7.58 7.20
CA GLU A 54 5.47 -8.69 6.29
C GLU A 54 4.44 -8.75 5.15
N ILE A 55 4.90 -8.93 3.92
CA ILE A 55 4.02 -8.97 2.74
C ILE A 55 3.44 -10.39 2.60
N ALA A 56 2.11 -10.48 2.49
CA ALA A 56 1.43 -11.75 2.29
C ALA A 56 1.90 -12.44 0.98
N LYS A 57 2.15 -13.76 1.05
CA LYS A 57 2.76 -14.54 -0.05
C LYS A 57 1.99 -14.49 -1.38
N ASN A 58 0.69 -14.27 -1.34
CA ASN A 58 -0.18 -14.28 -2.51
C ASN A 58 -0.51 -12.88 -3.04
N THR A 59 0.16 -11.83 -2.54
CA THR A 59 -0.07 -10.47 -3.02
C THR A 59 0.53 -10.30 -4.43
N PRO A 60 -0.24 -9.84 -5.44
CA PRO A 60 0.27 -9.63 -6.78
C PRO A 60 1.46 -8.66 -6.81
N LYS A 61 2.45 -8.95 -7.67
CA LYS A 61 3.69 -8.14 -7.75
C LYS A 61 3.43 -6.66 -8.05
N CYS A 62 2.51 -6.34 -8.96
CA CYS A 62 2.15 -4.95 -9.27
C CYS A 62 1.62 -4.20 -8.05
N TYR A 63 0.83 -4.87 -7.20
CA TYR A 63 0.28 -4.34 -5.97
C TYR A 63 1.38 -4.13 -4.92
N ILE A 64 2.29 -5.10 -4.77
CA ILE A 64 3.48 -4.99 -3.90
C ILE A 64 4.32 -3.78 -4.30
N ASP A 65 4.62 -3.63 -5.59
CA ASP A 65 5.50 -2.57 -6.08
C ASP A 65 4.86 -1.18 -5.86
N LEU A 66 3.55 -1.04 -6.10
CA LEU A 66 2.82 0.21 -5.83
C LEU A 66 2.77 0.51 -4.33
N MET A 67 2.38 -0.45 -3.51
CA MET A 67 2.36 -0.33 -2.04
C MET A 67 3.74 0.07 -1.50
N LYS A 68 4.81 -0.51 -2.05
CA LYS A 68 6.18 -0.17 -1.67
C LYS A 68 6.59 1.24 -2.03
N LYS A 69 6.14 1.76 -3.18
CA LYS A 69 6.32 3.17 -3.54
C LYS A 69 5.57 4.09 -2.57
N CYS A 70 4.34 3.74 -2.20
CA CYS A 70 3.53 4.53 -1.29
C CYS A 70 4.11 4.61 0.13
N TRP A 71 4.70 3.53 0.66
CA TRP A 71 5.31 3.53 2.00
C TRP A 71 6.81 3.89 2.03
N ASN A 72 7.33 4.53 0.97
CA ASN A 72 8.74 4.90 0.91
C ASN A 72 9.11 5.77 2.12
N LEU A 73 10.31 5.55 2.67
CA LEU A 73 10.80 6.32 3.81
C LEU A 73 10.92 7.81 3.48
N ASP A 74 11.38 8.12 2.26
CA ASP A 74 11.43 9.49 1.74
C ASP A 74 10.07 9.88 1.13
N PRO A 75 9.40 10.92 1.68
CA PRO A 75 8.13 11.41 1.14
C PRO A 75 8.21 11.84 -0.33
N LEU A 76 9.37 12.28 -0.83
CA LEU A 76 9.55 12.74 -2.22
C LEU A 76 9.51 11.59 -3.23
N ASN A 77 9.81 10.38 -2.78
CA ASN A 77 9.77 9.17 -3.62
C ASN A 77 8.39 8.50 -3.65
N ARG A 78 7.41 9.07 -2.94
CA ARG A 78 6.03 8.57 -2.94
C ARG A 78 5.27 9.13 -4.15
N PRO A 79 4.36 8.36 -4.77
CA PRO A 79 3.55 8.86 -5.86
C PRO A 79 2.59 9.95 -5.39
N THR A 80 2.14 10.80 -6.31
CA THR A 80 1.01 11.70 -6.04
C THR A 80 -0.30 10.93 -6.03
N ILE A 81 -1.35 11.51 -5.47
CA ILE A 81 -2.69 10.92 -5.52
C ILE A 81 -3.18 10.71 -6.95
N ALA A 82 -2.83 11.61 -7.88
CA ALA A 82 -3.20 11.47 -9.29
C ALA A 82 -2.52 10.27 -9.96
N MET A 83 -1.23 10.03 -9.67
CA MET A 83 -0.52 8.84 -10.17
C MET A 83 -1.10 7.54 -9.60
N LEU A 84 -1.50 7.58 -8.32
CA LEU A 84 -2.11 6.45 -7.63
C LEU A 84 -3.49 6.11 -8.20
N GLU A 85 -4.34 7.13 -8.36
CA GLU A 85 -5.67 7.00 -8.98
C GLU A 85 -5.55 6.44 -10.39
N TYR A 86 -4.70 7.04 -11.23
CA TYR A 86 -4.46 6.55 -12.60
C TYR A 86 -4.07 5.07 -12.62
N THR A 87 -3.16 4.65 -11.74
CA THR A 87 -2.69 3.26 -11.70
C THR A 87 -3.80 2.29 -11.29
N ILE A 88 -4.56 2.64 -10.25
CA ILE A 88 -5.66 1.79 -9.75
C ILE A 88 -6.80 1.73 -10.78
N SER A 89 -7.17 2.86 -11.38
CA SER A 89 -8.18 2.94 -12.43
C SER A 89 -7.78 2.11 -13.65
N ALA A 90 -6.51 2.13 -14.06
CA ALA A 90 -6.00 1.26 -15.13
C ALA A 90 -6.18 -0.23 -14.80
N TRP A 91 -5.88 -0.65 -13.58
CA TRP A 91 -6.09 -2.04 -13.16
C TRP A 91 -7.56 -2.43 -13.17
N ILE A 92 -8.45 -1.57 -12.67
CA ILE A 92 -9.90 -1.80 -12.66
C ILE A 92 -10.41 -1.95 -14.09
N MET A 93 -9.96 -1.11 -15.03
CA MET A 93 -10.33 -1.22 -16.44
C MET A 93 -9.92 -2.57 -17.03
N CYS A 94 -8.67 -3.01 -16.84
CA CYS A 94 -8.21 -4.31 -17.33
C CYS A 94 -8.98 -5.49 -16.71
N ILE A 95 -9.31 -5.40 -15.42
CA ILE A 95 -10.08 -6.44 -14.73
C ILE A 95 -11.51 -6.50 -15.29
N ASN A 96 -12.16 -5.36 -15.49
CA ASN A 96 -13.50 -5.29 -16.05
C ASN A 96 -13.54 -5.83 -17.48
N GLU A 97 -12.58 -5.45 -18.32
CA GLU A 97 -12.44 -5.96 -19.69
C GLU A 97 -12.25 -7.48 -19.71
N TYR A 98 -11.41 -8.02 -18.83
CA TYR A 98 -11.25 -9.47 -18.68
C TYR A 98 -12.58 -10.17 -18.35
N TYR A 99 -13.36 -9.65 -17.41
CA TYR A 99 -14.64 -10.27 -17.04
C TYR A 99 -15.71 -10.14 -18.14
N GLU A 100 -15.72 -9.05 -18.91
CA GLU A 100 -16.63 -8.90 -20.05
C GLU A 100 -16.29 -9.87 -21.18
N ILE A 101 -15.00 -10.09 -21.46
CA ILE A 101 -14.56 -11.06 -22.47
C ILE A 101 -14.86 -12.51 -22.04
N ASN A 102 -14.69 -12.83 -20.76
CA ASN A 102 -14.82 -14.19 -20.23
C ASN A 102 -16.21 -14.50 -19.62
N ARG A 103 -17.22 -13.70 -19.95
CA ARG A 103 -18.57 -13.78 -19.36
C ARG A 103 -19.27 -15.12 -19.63
N ASP A 104 -18.85 -15.83 -20.68
CA ASP A 104 -19.45 -17.09 -21.12
C ASP A 104 -18.87 -18.34 -20.42
N GLY A 105 -17.91 -18.19 -19.49
CA GLY A 105 -17.46 -19.27 -18.61
C GLY A 105 -16.54 -20.34 -19.23
N ASN A 106 -16.10 -20.16 -20.49
CA ASN A 106 -15.09 -21.02 -21.10
C ASN A 106 -13.67 -20.56 -20.72
N TYR A 107 -13.27 -20.88 -19.49
CA TYR A 107 -11.87 -20.74 -19.08
C TYR A 107 -11.05 -21.88 -19.71
N GLU A 108 -10.42 -21.64 -20.85
CA GLU A 108 -9.36 -22.52 -21.36
C GLU A 108 -8.06 -22.24 -20.59
N TYR A 109 -7.60 -23.23 -19.82
CA TYR A 109 -6.33 -23.23 -19.11
C TYR A 109 -5.23 -23.91 -19.92
#